data_AF-A0A7C9B075-F1
#
_entry.id   AF-A0A7C9B075-F1
#
_cell.length_a   1.000
_cell.length_b   1.000
_cell.length_c   1.000
_cell.angle_alpha   90.00
_cell.angle_beta   90.00
_cell.angle_gamma   90.00
#
_symmetry.space_group_name_H-M   'P 1'
#
loop_
_entity.id
_entity.type
_entity.pdbx_description
1 polymer ?
#
loop_
_entity_poly.entity_id
_entity_poly.type
_entity_poly.pdbx_seq_one_letter_code
_entity_poly.pdbx_strand_id
1 'polypeptide(L)'
;MRGVSRGKGQDLFLRAFHESLQLIKQKKLQVPPMHAVVVGSDMSAQSKFETELRDFVTEKKIQDRVHFINKTLTVAPYLASIDVLVQNSQARGECFGRITIEAMAFQLPVLGTAAGGTTEIVVNETTGL
;
A
#
# COMPACT_ATOMS: atom_id res chain seq x y z
N MET A 1 -12.86 -11.96 -1.58
CA MET A 1 -11.96 -10.91 -1.06
C MET A 1 -12.20 -9.63 -1.88
N ARG A 2 -12.71 -8.54 -1.30
CA ARG A 2 -13.01 -7.30 -2.07
C ARG A 2 -11.68 -6.64 -2.50
N GLY A 3 -11.55 -6.21 -3.75
CA GLY A 3 -10.32 -5.66 -4.37
C GLY A 3 -10.03 -4.20 -4.01
N VAL A 4 -9.50 -3.43 -4.98
CA VAL A 4 -9.29 -1.97 -4.91
C VAL A 4 -10.62 -1.23 -4.69
N SER A 5 -10.68 -0.27 -3.76
CA SER A 5 -11.91 0.48 -3.44
C SER A 5 -11.63 1.74 -2.64
N ARG A 6 -12.42 2.81 -2.82
CA ARG A 6 -12.24 4.13 -2.18
C ARG A 6 -12.02 4.11 -0.66
N GLY A 7 -12.58 3.15 0.07
CA GLY A 7 -12.43 3.05 1.54
C GLY A 7 -11.09 2.46 2.02
N LYS A 8 -10.22 2.00 1.13
CA LYS A 8 -8.97 1.30 1.49
C LYS A 8 -7.71 2.18 1.44
N GLY A 9 -7.83 3.42 0.97
CA GLY A 9 -6.73 4.39 1.00
C GLY A 9 -5.60 4.14 -0.01
N GLN A 10 -5.85 3.43 -1.12
CA GLN A 10 -4.84 3.29 -2.18
C GLN A 10 -4.47 4.62 -2.83
N ASP A 11 -5.44 5.53 -2.96
CA ASP A 11 -5.26 6.89 -3.45
C ASP A 11 -4.33 7.70 -2.53
N LEU A 12 -4.53 7.60 -1.21
CA LEU A 12 -3.68 8.25 -0.23
C LEU A 12 -2.25 7.71 -0.28
N PHE A 13 -2.10 6.38 -0.38
CA PHE A 13 -0.80 5.74 -0.53
C PHE A 13 -0.05 6.23 -1.77
N LEU A 14 -0.69 6.25 -2.94
CA LEU A 14 -0.04 6.68 -4.18
C LEU A 14 0.36 8.16 -4.13
N ARG A 15 -0.45 9.03 -3.49
CA ARG A 15 -0.10 10.44 -3.27
C ARG A 15 1.12 10.58 -2.36
N ALA A 16 1.11 9.91 -1.21
CA ALA A 16 2.23 9.94 -0.28
C ALA A 16 3.52 9.38 -0.90
N PHE A 17 3.41 8.31 -1.69
CA PHE A 17 4.54 7.74 -2.43
C PHE A 17 5.11 8.74 -3.44
N HIS A 18 4.25 9.40 -4.22
CA HIS A 18 4.68 10.44 -5.15
C HIS A 18 5.40 11.60 -4.45
N GLU A 19 4.84 12.11 -3.35
CA GLU A 19 5.44 13.19 -2.55
C GLU A 19 6.79 12.77 -1.98
N SER A 20 6.92 11.54 -1.49
CA SER A 20 8.18 10.98 -1.00
C SER A 20 9.25 10.97 -2.09
N LEU A 21 8.90 10.55 -3.31
CA LEU A 21 9.81 10.60 -4.46
C LEU A 21 10.26 12.03 -4.79
N GLN A 22 9.36 13.01 -4.70
CA GLN A 22 9.73 14.42 -4.89
C GLN A 22 10.66 14.92 -3.79
N LEU A 23 10.37 14.57 -2.53
CA LEU A 23 11.17 14.99 -1.38
C LEU A 23 12.59 14.41 -1.44
N ILE A 24 12.73 13.13 -1.81
CA ILE A 24 14.02 12.47 -2.03
C ILE A 24 14.83 13.24 -3.09
N LYS A 25 14.18 13.59 -4.22
CA LYS A 25 14.81 14.34 -5.30
C LYS A 25 15.21 15.75 -4.87
N GLN A 26 14.34 16.46 -4.16
CA GLN A 26 14.58 17.84 -3.70
C GLN A 26 15.70 17.91 -2.65
N LYS A 27 15.68 16.99 -1.68
CA LYS A 27 16.67 16.92 -0.59
C LYS A 27 17.96 16.18 -0.98
N LYS A 28 18.04 15.65 -2.21
CA LYS A 28 19.16 14.86 -2.73
C LYS A 28 19.53 13.70 -1.79
N LEU A 29 18.53 13.07 -1.19
CA LEU A 29 18.75 11.93 -0.30
C LEU A 29 19.25 10.74 -1.11
N GLN A 30 20.27 10.05 -0.60
CA GLN A 30 20.69 8.77 -1.16
C GLN A 30 19.86 7.66 -0.53
N VAL A 31 18.89 7.18 -1.30
CA VAL A 31 18.03 6.05 -0.94
C VAL A 31 18.02 5.05 -2.09
N PRO A 32 17.87 3.75 -1.80
CA PRO A 32 17.67 2.75 -2.84
C PRO A 32 16.42 3.05 -3.67
N PRO A 33 16.34 2.56 -4.93
CA PRO A 33 15.16 2.70 -5.75
C PRO A 33 13.91 2.14 -5.06
N MET A 34 12.89 2.98 -4.89
CA MET A 34 11.64 2.59 -4.25
C MET A 34 10.59 2.24 -5.29
N HIS A 35 9.88 1.14 -5.06
CA HIS A 35 8.75 0.70 -5.86
C HIS A 35 7.51 0.54 -4.98
N ALA A 36 6.35 0.85 -5.55
CA ALA A 36 5.04 0.69 -4.92
C ALA A 36 4.30 -0.46 -5.60
N VAL A 37 3.74 -1.37 -4.81
CA VAL A 37 2.96 -2.51 -5.32
C VAL A 37 1.54 -2.44 -4.78
N VAL A 38 0.56 -2.40 -5.69
CA VAL A 38 -0.87 -2.39 -5.35
C VAL A 38 -1.46 -3.74 -5.75
N VAL A 39 -1.66 -4.62 -4.76
CA VAL A 39 -2.22 -5.97 -4.96
C VAL A 39 -3.74 -5.96 -4.83
N GLY A 40 -4.43 -6.67 -5.72
CA GLY A 40 -5.89 -6.77 -5.74
C GLY A 40 -6.56 -5.95 -6.83
N SER A 41 -5.80 -5.50 -7.83
CA SER A 41 -6.35 -4.88 -9.04
C SER A 41 -7.21 -5.88 -9.81
N ASP A 42 -8.17 -5.38 -10.58
CA ASP A 42 -9.02 -6.24 -11.39
C ASP A 42 -9.20 -5.60 -12.76
N MET A 43 -8.30 -5.96 -13.67
CA MET A 43 -8.31 -5.51 -15.06
C MET A 43 -9.60 -5.89 -15.80
N SER A 44 -10.35 -6.90 -15.33
CA SER A 44 -11.62 -7.32 -15.94
C SER A 44 -12.81 -6.49 -15.44
N ALA A 45 -12.71 -5.95 -14.23
CA ALA A 45 -13.78 -5.19 -13.61
C ALA A 45 -13.65 -3.67 -13.79
N GLN A 46 -12.51 -3.16 -14.33
CA GLN A 46 -12.17 -1.75 -14.60
C GLN A 46 -13.06 -0.75 -13.84
N SER A 47 -13.02 -0.84 -12.51
CA SER A 47 -13.84 0.06 -11.71
C SER A 47 -13.36 1.49 -11.96
N LYS A 48 -14.28 2.47 -12.03
CA LYS A 48 -13.92 3.89 -12.24
C LYS A 48 -12.78 4.33 -11.33
N PHE A 49 -12.76 3.82 -10.10
CA PHE A 49 -11.71 4.11 -9.13
C PHE A 49 -10.34 3.52 -9.49
N GLU A 50 -10.27 2.30 -10.05
CA GLU A 50 -8.98 1.76 -10.53
C GLU A 50 -8.42 2.58 -11.69
N THR A 51 -9.29 3.02 -12.62
CA THR A 51 -8.92 3.92 -13.71
C THR A 51 -8.36 5.23 -13.15
N GLU A 52 -9.03 5.86 -12.19
CA GLU A 52 -8.53 7.08 -11.52
C GLU A 52 -7.13 6.90 -10.92
N LEU A 53 -6.84 5.74 -10.31
CA LEU A 53 -5.51 5.48 -9.75
C LEU A 53 -4.44 5.31 -10.83
N ARG A 54 -4.78 4.64 -11.94
CA ARG A 54 -3.86 4.45 -13.07
C ARG A 54 -3.61 5.76 -13.82
N ASP A 55 -4.64 6.57 -13.98
CA ASP A 55 -4.56 7.91 -14.55
C ASP A 55 -3.66 8.79 -13.69
N PHE A 56 -3.81 8.76 -12.37
CA PHE A 56 -2.92 9.48 -11.45
C PHE A 56 -1.46 9.06 -11.62
N VAL A 57 -1.17 7.75 -11.66
CA VAL A 57 0.19 7.23 -11.85
C VAL A 57 0.80 7.70 -13.17
N THR A 58 -0.01 7.73 -14.23
CA THR A 58 0.40 8.17 -15.57
C THR A 58 0.63 9.68 -15.62
N GLU A 59 -0.30 10.46 -15.06
CA GLU A 59 -0.23 11.93 -14.98
C GLU A 59 1.02 12.38 -14.20
N LYS A 60 1.34 11.69 -13.09
CA LYS A 60 2.52 11.97 -12.26
C LYS A 60 3.80 11.35 -12.79
N LYS A 61 3.74 10.60 -13.91
CA LYS A 61 4.89 9.97 -14.57
C LYS A 61 5.68 9.03 -13.65
N ILE A 62 4.97 8.23 -12.85
CA ILE A 62 5.57 7.27 -11.89
C ILE A 62 5.24 5.81 -12.25
N GLN A 63 4.77 5.54 -13.47
CA GLN A 63 4.42 4.20 -13.94
C GLN A 63 5.57 3.19 -13.95
N ASP A 64 6.83 3.66 -13.99
CA ASP A 64 8.03 2.83 -13.87
C ASP A 64 8.25 2.30 -12.44
N ARG A 65 7.58 2.92 -11.45
CA ARG A 65 7.75 2.62 -10.02
C ARG A 65 6.51 2.07 -9.36
N VAL A 66 5.34 2.12 -10.01
CA VAL A 66 4.08 1.64 -9.46
C VAL A 66 3.59 0.42 -10.23
N HIS A 67 3.45 -0.70 -9.52
CA HIS A 67 3.03 -1.98 -10.08
C HIS A 67 1.64 -2.37 -9.58
N PHE A 68 0.68 -2.56 -10.49
CA PHE A 68 -0.65 -3.05 -10.16
C PHE A 68 -0.71 -4.56 -10.42
N ILE A 69 -0.97 -5.32 -9.36
CA ILE A 69 -1.04 -6.78 -9.40
C ILE A 69 -2.49 -7.22 -9.25
N ASN A 70 -2.90 -8.11 -10.16
CA ASN A 70 -4.27 -8.64 -10.15
C ASN A 70 -4.61 -9.35 -8.84
N LYS A 71 -5.90 -9.45 -8.53
CA LYS A 71 -6.40 -10.24 -7.40
C LYS A 71 -5.78 -11.64 -7.42
N THR A 72 -5.10 -11.96 -6.33
CA THR A 72 -4.50 -13.27 -6.11
C THR A 72 -4.90 -13.80 -4.74
N LEU A 73 -4.97 -15.13 -4.63
CA LEU A 73 -5.11 -15.82 -3.35
C LEU A 73 -3.75 -16.14 -2.72
N THR A 74 -2.66 -16.05 -3.50
CA THR A 74 -1.29 -16.33 -3.06
C THR A 74 -0.55 -15.01 -2.80
N VAL A 75 -0.76 -14.42 -1.63
CA VAL A 75 -0.12 -13.16 -1.21
C VAL A 75 1.28 -13.35 -0.62
N ALA A 76 1.59 -14.55 -0.11
CA ALA A 76 2.85 -14.84 0.58
C ALA A 76 4.12 -14.51 -0.22
N PRO A 77 4.23 -14.80 -1.54
CA PRO A 77 5.41 -14.40 -2.32
C PRO A 77 5.60 -12.89 -2.39
N TYR A 78 4.50 -12.13 -2.42
CA TYR A 78 4.54 -10.67 -2.46
C TYR A 78 4.96 -10.13 -1.09
N LEU A 79 4.40 -10.66 0.00
CA LEU A 79 4.80 -10.30 1.36
C LEU A 79 6.28 -10.59 1.62
N ALA A 80 6.79 -11.74 1.17
CA ALA A 80 8.22 -12.07 1.31
C ALA A 80 9.15 -11.17 0.47
N SER A 81 8.62 -10.44 -0.51
CA SER A 81 9.40 -9.60 -1.44
C SER A 81 9.35 -8.09 -1.15
N ILE A 82 8.49 -7.66 -0.22
CA ILE A 82 8.35 -6.23 0.11
C ILE A 82 9.21 -5.89 1.32
N ASP A 83 9.77 -4.68 1.33
CA ASP A 83 10.51 -4.16 2.48
C ASP A 83 9.59 -3.59 3.56
N VAL A 84 8.41 -3.09 3.16
CA VAL A 84 7.44 -2.41 4.03
C VAL A 84 6.03 -2.69 3.52
N LEU A 85 5.10 -3.02 4.44
CA LEU A 85 3.67 -3.07 4.14
C LEU A 85 3.00 -1.75 4.57
N VAL A 86 2.22 -1.14 3.69
CA VAL A 86 1.40 0.04 4.02
C VAL A 86 -0.07 -0.33 4.09
N GLN A 87 -0.69 -0.16 5.25
CA GLN A 87 -2.11 -0.42 5.49
C GLN A 87 -2.88 0.88 5.74
N ASN A 88 -3.44 1.43 4.67
CA ASN A 88 -4.10 2.75 4.66
C ASN A 88 -5.63 2.71 4.78
N SER A 89 -6.22 1.59 5.23
CA SER A 89 -7.69 1.47 5.31
C SER A 89 -8.28 2.52 6.25
N GLN A 90 -9.10 3.42 5.70
CA GLN A 90 -9.76 4.49 6.46
C GLN A 90 -11.13 3.98 6.94
N ALA A 91 -11.32 3.93 8.26
CA ALA A 91 -12.50 3.40 8.98
C ALA A 91 -12.64 1.85 8.98
N ARG A 92 -13.68 1.37 9.71
CA ARG A 92 -14.15 0.01 10.13
C ARG A 92 -14.01 -1.20 9.15
N GLY A 93 -13.26 -1.05 8.05
CA GLY A 93 -13.05 -2.01 6.97
C GLY A 93 -11.97 -3.06 7.20
N GLU A 94 -11.21 -2.98 8.30
CA GLU A 94 -10.50 -4.15 8.84
C GLU A 94 -11.07 -4.48 10.22
N CYS A 95 -11.99 -5.44 10.25
CA CYS A 95 -12.46 -6.00 11.52
C CYS A 95 -11.39 -6.87 12.22
N PHE A 96 -10.26 -7.17 11.56
CA PHE A 96 -9.27 -8.12 12.11
C PHE A 96 -7.80 -7.90 11.70
N GLY A 97 -7.47 -7.05 10.72
CA GLY A 97 -6.06 -6.83 10.38
C GLY A 97 -5.34 -8.06 9.80
N ARG A 98 -6.01 -8.92 9.02
CA ARG A 98 -5.41 -10.22 8.58
C ARG A 98 -4.09 -10.04 7.84
N ILE A 99 -3.98 -9.01 7.01
CA ILE A 99 -2.73 -8.74 6.29
C ILE A 99 -1.66 -8.13 7.20
N THR A 100 -2.06 -7.44 8.26
CA THR A 100 -1.16 -6.98 9.33
C THR A 100 -0.57 -8.17 10.08
N ILE A 101 -1.39 -9.16 10.46
CA ILE A 101 -0.92 -10.39 11.11
C ILE A 101 0.02 -11.19 10.19
N GLU A 102 -0.35 -11.34 8.91
CA GLU A 102 0.49 -11.99 7.92
C GLU A 102 1.83 -11.25 7.75
N ALA A 103 1.82 -9.91 7.68
CA ALA A 103 3.04 -9.11 7.59
C ALA A 103 3.93 -9.23 8.83
N MET A 104 3.35 -9.24 10.03
CA MET A 104 4.09 -9.47 11.27
C MET A 104 4.70 -10.89 11.31
N ALA A 105 4.02 -11.90 10.77
CA ALA A 105 4.57 -13.25 10.65
C ALA A 105 5.79 -13.30 9.69
N PHE A 106 5.89 -12.35 8.76
CA PHE A 106 7.04 -12.14 7.88
C PHE A 106 8.05 -11.11 8.43
N GLN A 107 7.89 -10.62 9.67
CA GLN A 107 8.73 -9.58 10.28
C GLN A 107 8.79 -8.27 9.47
N LEU A 108 7.75 -7.97 8.71
CA LEU A 108 7.70 -6.77 7.88
C LEU A 108 7.29 -5.55 8.73
N PRO A 109 7.97 -4.40 8.59
CA PRO A 109 7.48 -3.16 9.16
C PRO A 109 6.15 -2.78 8.49
N VAL A 110 5.14 -2.52 9.33
CA VAL A 110 3.81 -2.12 8.89
C VAL A 110 3.63 -0.63 9.17
N LEU A 111 3.35 0.15 8.13
CA LEU A 111 2.89 1.53 8.23
C LEU A 111 1.37 1.55 8.17
N GLY A 112 0.72 1.81 9.30
CA GLY A 112 -0.72 1.74 9.44
C GLY A 112 -1.35 3.10 9.72
N THR A 113 -2.52 3.39 9.14
CA THR A 113 -3.31 4.52 9.66
C THR A 113 -3.83 4.18 11.06
N ALA A 114 -3.80 5.14 11.99
CA ALA A 114 -4.39 5.01 13.32
C ALA A 114 -5.94 5.02 13.29
N ALA A 115 -6.53 3.99 12.66
CA ALA A 115 -7.98 3.79 12.57
C ALA A 115 -8.33 2.29 12.48
N GLY A 116 -9.32 1.84 13.26
CA GLY A 116 -9.79 0.44 13.26
C GLY A 116 -8.89 -0.52 14.08
N GLY A 117 -8.89 -1.81 13.75
CA GLY A 117 -8.12 -2.84 14.50
C GLY A 117 -6.59 -2.71 14.43
N THR A 118 -6.07 -1.79 13.61
CA THR A 118 -4.64 -1.47 13.49
C THR A 118 -4.07 -0.92 14.80
N THR A 119 -4.86 -0.20 15.60
CA THR A 119 -4.42 0.34 16.91
C THR A 119 -4.31 -0.73 18.01
N GLU A 120 -4.86 -1.93 17.82
CA GLU A 120 -4.72 -3.03 18.79
C GLU A 120 -3.51 -3.93 18.50
N ILE A 121 -2.90 -3.83 17.31
CA ILE A 121 -1.87 -4.75 16.82
C ILE A 121 -0.53 -4.06 16.58
N VAL A 122 -0.54 -2.79 16.16
CA VAL A 122 0.67 -1.98 15.97
C VAL A 122 0.90 -1.11 17.20
N VAL A 123 1.91 -1.48 17.99
CA VAL A 123 2.44 -0.62 19.06
C VAL A 123 3.46 0.29 18.40
N ASN A 124 3.15 1.59 18.37
CA ASN A 124 4.01 2.62 17.81
C ASN A 124 5.45 2.46 18.33
N GLU A 125 6.42 2.45 17.42
CA GLU A 125 7.86 2.28 17.68
C GLU A 125 8.29 0.89 18.22
N THR A 126 7.36 -0.04 18.44
CA THR A 126 7.67 -1.38 18.96
C THR A 126 7.41 -2.49 17.94
N THR A 127 6.29 -2.42 17.21
CA THR A 127 5.92 -3.41 16.17
C THR A 127 5.59 -2.78 14.81
N GLY A 128 5.63 -1.45 14.69
CA GLY A 128 5.40 -0.68 13.46
C GLY A 128 5.37 0.82 13.73
N LEU A 129 5.11 1.62 12.69
CA LEU A 129 5.00 3.10 12.73
C LEU A 129 3.67 3.56 12.13
#